data_AF-H8WZS2-F1
#
_entry.id   AF-H8WZS2-F1
#
_cell.length_a   1.000
_cell.length_b   1.000
_cell.length_c   1.000
_cell.angle_alpha   90.00
_cell.angle_beta   90.00
_cell.angle_gamma   90.00
#
_symmetry.space_group_name_H-M   'P 1'
#
loop_
_entity.id
_entity.type
_entity.pdbx_description
1 polymer ?
#
loop_
_entity_poly.entity_id
_entity_poly.type
_entity_poly.pdbx_seq_one_letter_code
_entity_poly.pdbx_strand_id
1 'polypeptide(L)'
;MSRHQYDLVQCMKQPGKYIGQVCPNCDGRCPICDSFVKPTAKVHICQDCSQGHLINKCLLCGNGLGLNNENGTDAYYCLECCQLEKHREGCPRVVNVGSNKTDYIFSQRKDTSKSLENI
;
A
#
# COMPACT_ATOMS: atom_id res chain seq x y z
N MET A 1 -6.83 1.84 -2.01
CA MET A 1 -7.39 0.46 -2.12
C MET A 1 -7.67 -0.10 -0.74
N SER A 2 -7.42 0.62 0.36
CA SER A 2 -7.42 0.04 1.70
C SER A 2 -8.78 0.07 2.41
N ARG A 3 -9.66 1.06 2.20
CA ARG A 3 -10.96 1.15 2.89
C ARG A 3 -12.10 0.46 2.14
N HIS A 4 -12.02 0.39 0.81
CA HIS A 4 -13.10 -0.16 -0.03
C HIS A 4 -13.02 -1.67 -0.22
N GLN A 5 -11.93 -2.30 0.24
CA GLN A 5 -11.71 -3.74 0.13
C GLN A 5 -11.49 -4.32 1.52
N TYR A 6 -12.45 -5.12 1.98
CA TYR A 6 -12.50 -5.62 3.36
C TYR A 6 -11.54 -6.78 3.65
N ASP A 7 -10.98 -7.38 2.62
CA ASP A 7 -10.06 -8.52 2.69
C ASP A 7 -8.60 -8.11 2.89
N LEU A 8 -8.28 -6.82 2.77
CA LEU A 8 -6.92 -6.33 2.98
C LEU A 8 -6.58 -6.29 4.47
N VAL A 9 -5.47 -6.93 4.80
CA VAL A 9 -4.96 -7.07 6.16
C VAL A 9 -3.75 -6.14 6.32
N GLN A 10 -3.81 -5.30 7.35
CA GLN A 10 -2.70 -4.45 7.76
C GLN A 10 -1.77 -5.20 8.72
N CYS A 11 -0.49 -4.83 8.73
CA CYS A 11 0.53 -5.47 9.55
C CYS A 11 0.30 -5.27 11.06
N MET A 12 -0.04 -4.05 11.48
CA MET A 12 -0.36 -3.67 12.88
C MET A 12 0.74 -3.97 13.93
N LYS A 13 1.96 -4.30 13.50
CA LYS A 13 3.13 -4.41 14.39
C LYS A 13 3.58 -3.03 14.88
N GLN A 14 4.39 -3.02 15.94
CA GLN A 14 4.97 -1.79 16.49
C GLN A 14 5.73 -1.01 15.41
N PRO A 15 5.37 0.27 15.16
CA PRO A 15 6.07 1.09 14.17
C PRO A 15 7.49 1.42 14.67
N GLY A 16 8.45 1.37 13.75
CA GLY A 16 9.84 1.70 13.99
C GLY A 16 10.17 3.12 13.52
N LYS A 17 11.45 3.34 13.18
CA LYS A 17 11.96 4.65 12.72
C LYS A 17 11.81 4.88 11.23
N TYR A 18 11.61 3.82 10.46
CA TYR A 18 11.59 3.87 8.99
C TYR A 18 10.31 4.51 8.48
N ILE A 19 10.44 5.35 7.45
CA ILE A 19 9.32 6.01 6.78
C ILE A 19 8.81 5.09 5.67
N GLY A 20 7.49 4.90 5.63
CA GLY A 20 6.84 4.14 4.57
C GLY A 20 6.73 4.97 3.28
N GLN A 21 6.89 4.31 2.14
CA GLN A 21 6.76 4.94 0.83
C GLN A 21 5.61 4.37 0.00
N VAL A 22 5.02 5.21 -0.84
CA VAL A 22 3.97 4.88 -1.80
C VAL A 22 4.45 5.06 -3.23
N CYS A 23 3.86 4.28 -4.15
CA CYS A 23 4.10 4.44 -5.59
C CYS A 23 3.30 5.64 -6.13
N PRO A 24 3.57 6.10 -7.37
CA PRO A 24 2.91 7.28 -7.95
C PRO A 24 1.39 7.13 -8.02
N ASN A 25 0.90 5.91 -8.26
CA ASN A 25 -0.55 5.65 -8.27
C ASN A 25 -1.17 5.81 -6.88
N CYS A 26 -0.43 5.56 -5.82
CA CYS A 26 -0.89 5.62 -4.43
C CYS A 26 -0.49 6.92 -3.72
N ASP A 27 0.09 7.87 -4.46
CA ASP A 27 0.59 9.11 -3.88
C ASP A 27 -0.52 9.93 -3.23
N GLY A 28 -0.19 10.59 -2.12
CA GLY A 28 -1.10 11.39 -1.31
C GLY A 28 -2.18 10.62 -0.53
N ARG A 29 -2.30 9.29 -0.68
CA ARG A 29 -3.34 8.52 0.04
C ARG A 29 -2.98 8.24 1.49
N CYS A 30 -3.92 8.58 2.38
CA CYS A 30 -3.89 8.14 3.77
C CYS A 30 -4.08 6.61 3.85
N PRO A 31 -3.17 5.87 4.52
CA PRO A 31 -3.26 4.41 4.60
C PRO A 31 -4.53 3.86 5.27
N ILE A 32 -5.12 4.65 6.18
CA ILE A 32 -6.25 4.21 7.01
C ILE A 32 -7.59 4.48 6.33
N CYS A 33 -7.79 5.68 5.78
CA CYS A 33 -9.09 6.10 5.23
C CYS A 33 -9.10 6.32 3.71
N ASP A 34 -7.99 6.09 3.00
CA ASP A 34 -7.82 6.37 1.57
C ASP A 34 -8.03 7.86 1.17
N SER A 35 -8.12 8.79 2.14
CA SER A 35 -8.26 10.23 1.89
C SER A 35 -6.99 10.85 1.31
N PHE A 36 -7.15 11.85 0.44
CA PHE A 36 -6.05 12.60 -0.20
C PHE A 36 -5.82 14.00 0.42
N VAL A 37 -6.60 14.38 1.43
CA VAL A 37 -6.59 15.75 1.95
C VAL A 37 -5.84 15.87 3.29
N LYS A 38 -5.18 17.03 3.45
CA LYS A 38 -4.52 17.47 4.71
C LYS A 38 -3.53 16.45 5.29
N PRO A 39 -2.42 16.13 4.59
CA PRO A 39 -1.36 15.30 5.15
C PRO A 39 -0.74 15.99 6.37
N THR A 40 -0.65 15.28 7.50
CA THR A 40 -0.24 15.86 8.79
C THR A 40 0.98 15.16 9.39
N ALA A 41 0.97 13.83 9.45
CA ALA A 41 2.04 13.05 10.06
C ALA A 41 2.63 12.05 9.07
N LYS A 42 3.96 11.86 9.09
CA LYS A 42 4.62 10.83 8.28
C LYS A 42 4.25 9.43 8.78
N VAL A 43 4.12 8.49 7.85
CA VAL A 43 3.82 7.10 8.15
C VAL A 43 5.10 6.37 8.54
N HIS A 44 5.09 5.76 9.73
CA HIS A 44 6.18 4.90 10.20
C HIS A 44 5.85 3.42 10.04
N ILE A 45 6.82 2.65 9.55
CA ILE A 45 6.68 1.20 9.35
C ILE A 45 7.45 0.40 10.40
N CYS A 46 7.02 -0.83 10.67
CA CYS A 46 7.72 -1.73 11.58
C CYS A 46 9.05 -2.20 10.98
N GLN A 47 9.95 -2.69 11.84
CA GLN A 47 11.29 -3.15 11.46
C GLN A 47 11.25 -4.32 10.46
N ASP A 48 10.27 -5.21 10.56
CA ASP A 48 10.14 -6.33 9.62
C ASP A 48 9.72 -5.86 8.21
N CYS A 49 8.89 -4.82 8.14
CA CYS A 49 8.43 -4.26 6.87
C CYS A 49 9.51 -3.40 6.19
N SER A 50 10.51 -2.93 6.93
CA SER A 50 11.61 -2.12 6.39
C SER A 50 12.81 -2.96 5.92
N GLN A 51 12.66 -4.28 5.78
CA GLN A 51 13.75 -5.19 5.47
C GLN A 51 13.46 -6.09 4.26
N GLY A 52 14.53 -6.55 3.61
CA GLY A 52 14.46 -7.49 2.48
C GLY A 52 13.66 -6.97 1.29
N HIS A 53 12.88 -7.85 0.68
CA HIS A 53 12.07 -7.55 -0.52
C HIS A 53 10.94 -6.54 -0.28
N LEU A 54 10.66 -6.19 0.97
CA LEU A 54 9.58 -5.28 1.35
C LEU A 54 10.01 -3.80 1.28
N ILE A 55 11.32 -3.51 1.24
CA ILE A 55 11.90 -2.16 1.19
C ILE A 55 11.46 -1.41 -0.07
N ASN A 56 11.59 -2.05 -1.23
CA ASN A 56 11.35 -1.42 -2.52
C ASN A 56 9.89 -1.55 -2.99
N LYS A 57 8.95 -1.55 -2.04
CA LYS A 57 7.53 -1.79 -2.32
C LYS A 57 6.63 -0.76 -1.68
N CYS A 58 5.64 -0.34 -2.45
CA CYS A 58 4.56 0.53 -1.99
C CYS A 58 3.83 -0.09 -0.79
N LEU A 59 3.63 0.70 0.26
CA LEU A 59 3.00 0.23 1.50
C LEU A 59 1.51 -0.15 1.35
N LEU A 60 0.83 0.37 0.31
CA LEU A 60 -0.61 0.17 0.10
C LEU A 60 -0.90 -0.95 -0.91
N CYS A 61 -0.22 -0.97 -2.05
CA CYS A 61 -0.54 -1.87 -3.16
C CYS A 61 0.52 -2.96 -3.43
N GLY A 62 1.67 -2.90 -2.73
CA GLY A 62 2.77 -3.85 -2.88
C GLY A 62 3.51 -3.79 -4.23
N ASN A 63 3.22 -2.79 -5.08
CA ASN A 63 3.94 -2.57 -6.33
C ASN A 63 5.38 -2.14 -6.06
N GLY A 64 6.31 -2.52 -6.94
CA GLY A 64 7.71 -2.13 -6.86
C GLY A 64 7.90 -0.63 -7.06
N LEU A 65 8.83 -0.04 -6.30
CA LEU A 65 9.19 1.39 -6.34
C LEU A 65 10.49 1.67 -7.12
N GLY A 66 11.08 0.66 -7.75
CA GLY A 66 12.39 0.73 -8.41
C GLY A 66 13.48 0.05 -7.59
N LEU A 67 14.74 0.14 -8.04
CA LEU A 67 15.87 -0.51 -7.36
C LEU A 67 16.27 0.25 -6.08
N ASN A 68 16.09 1.56 -6.08
CA ASN A 68 16.46 2.47 -4.98
C ASN A 68 15.30 3.38 -4.56
N ASN A 69 14.06 2.92 -4.68
CA ASN A 69 12.87 3.72 -4.42
C ASN A 69 12.78 5.01 -5.25
N GLU A 70 13.32 5.03 -6.48
CA GLU A 70 13.31 6.24 -7.32
C GLU A 70 11.89 6.77 -7.62
N ASN A 71 10.89 5.87 -7.61
CA ASN A 71 9.49 6.20 -7.87
C ASN A 71 8.66 6.29 -6.58
N GLY A 72 9.31 6.25 -5.42
CA GLY A 72 8.66 6.26 -4.11
C GLY A 72 8.51 7.67 -3.54
N THR A 73 7.31 8.01 -3.10
CA THR A 73 7.04 9.23 -2.31
C THR A 73 6.79 8.84 -0.85
N ASP A 74 7.21 9.69 0.10
CA ASP A 74 6.90 9.52 1.52
C ASP A 74 5.39 9.50 1.76
N ALA A 75 4.91 8.54 2.56
CA ALA A 75 3.50 8.42 2.90
C ALA A 75 3.10 9.25 4.12
N TYR A 76 1.87 9.76 4.11
CA TYR A 76 1.33 10.60 5.19
C TYR A 76 -0.04 10.12 5.67
N TYR A 77 -0.29 10.29 6.96
CA TYR A 77 -1.63 10.23 7.54
C TYR A 77 -2.35 11.57 7.40
N CYS A 78 -3.65 11.52 7.12
CA CYS A 78 -4.48 12.72 7.10
C CYS A 78 -4.77 13.25 8.51
N LEU A 79 -5.14 14.54 8.59
CA LEU A 79 -5.47 15.22 9.85
C LEU A 79 -6.51 14.47 10.69
N GLU A 80 -7.57 13.95 10.07
CA GLU A 80 -8.66 13.26 10.76
C GLU A 80 -8.18 11.96 11.42
N CYS A 81 -7.33 11.18 10.73
CA CYS A 81 -6.75 9.97 11.30
C CYS A 81 -5.73 10.30 12.40
N CYS A 82 -5.10 11.48 12.34
CA CYS A 82 -4.26 11.98 13.42
C CYS A 82 -5.09 12.35 14.66
N GLN A 83 -6.20 13.06 14.47
CA GLN A 83 -7.11 13.48 15.55
C GLN A 83 -7.79 12.31 16.25
N LEU A 84 -8.16 11.28 15.49
CA LEU A 84 -8.73 10.03 16.02
C LEU A 84 -7.67 9.07 16.59
N GLU A 85 -6.40 9.49 16.65
CA GLU A 85 -5.26 8.71 17.13
C GLU A 85 -4.98 7.38 16.37
N LYS A 86 -5.67 7.13 15.25
CA LYS A 86 -5.50 5.91 14.42
C LYS A 86 -4.08 5.74 13.87
N HIS A 87 -3.39 6.85 13.63
CA HIS A 87 -1.98 6.86 13.23
C HIS A 87 -1.03 6.17 14.24
N ARG A 88 -1.48 5.91 15.47
CA ARG A 88 -0.69 5.29 16.55
C ARG A 88 -0.96 3.80 16.74
N GLU A 89 -1.95 3.24 16.05
CA GLU A 89 -2.38 1.85 16.27
C GLU A 89 -1.34 0.82 15.82
N GLY A 90 -0.54 1.11 14.80
CA GLY A 90 0.50 0.20 14.34
C GLY A 90 1.06 0.53 12.95
N CYS A 91 1.83 -0.41 12.40
CA CYS A 91 2.33 -0.34 11.03
C CYS A 91 1.18 -0.56 10.02
N PRO A 92 0.85 0.44 9.18
CA PRO A 92 -0.33 0.38 8.31
C PRO A 92 -0.08 -0.35 6.99
N ARG A 93 1.04 -1.09 6.89
CA ARG A 93 1.43 -1.75 5.65
C ARG A 93 0.51 -2.92 5.35
N VAL A 94 0.01 -2.98 4.13
CA VAL A 94 -0.83 -4.08 3.64
C VAL A 94 0.05 -5.29 3.34
N VAL A 95 -0.26 -6.44 3.95
CA VAL A 95 0.58 -7.66 3.83
C VAL A 95 0.10 -8.62 2.75
N ASN A 96 -1.21 -8.71 2.51
CA ASN A 96 -1.78 -9.60 1.52
C ASN A 96 -2.11 -8.87 0.20
N VAL A 97 -2.31 -9.66 -0.85
CA VAL A 97 -2.88 -9.17 -2.11
C VAL A 97 -4.37 -9.44 -2.09
N GLY A 98 -5.19 -8.41 -2.25
CA GLY A 98 -6.64 -8.55 -2.21
C GLY A 98 -7.24 -9.19 -3.46
N SER A 99 -8.45 -9.76 -3.30
CA SER A 99 -9.24 -10.48 -4.31
C SER A 99 -9.45 -9.68 -5.59
N ASN A 100 -9.78 -8.40 -5.51
CA ASN A 100 -9.99 -7.57 -6.72
C ASN A 100 -8.76 -7.56 -7.64
N LYS A 101 -7.55 -7.53 -7.06
CA LYS A 101 -6.31 -7.54 -7.84
C LYS A 101 -6.04 -8.93 -8.42
N THR A 102 -6.33 -10.00 -7.66
CA THR A 102 -6.16 -11.36 -8.17
C THR A 102 -7.14 -11.64 -9.30
N ASP A 103 -8.42 -11.29 -9.12
CA ASP A 103 -9.49 -11.52 -10.09
C ASP A 103 -9.21 -10.78 -11.41
N TYR A 104 -8.72 -9.54 -11.32
CA TYR A 104 -8.31 -8.77 -12.48
C TYR A 104 -7.15 -9.41 -13.26
N ILE A 105 -6.17 -10.00 -12.57
CA ILE A 105 -5.07 -10.71 -13.22
C ILE A 105 -5.58 -11.98 -13.92
N PHE A 106 -6.50 -12.71 -13.28
CA PHE A 106 -7.10 -13.91 -13.86
C PHE A 106 -7.97 -13.58 -15.08
N SER A 107 -8.75 -12.50 -15.03
CA SER A 107 -9.57 -12.07 -16.18
C SER A 107 -8.69 -11.69 -17.38
N GLN A 108 -7.65 -10.88 -17.18
CA GLN A 108 -6.72 -10.52 -18.26
C GLN A 108 -6.04 -11.73 -18.91
N ARG A 109 -5.61 -12.71 -18.10
CA ARG A 109 -4.97 -13.93 -18.61
C ARG A 109 -5.93 -14.73 -19.48
N LYS A 110 -7.20 -14.84 -19.07
CA LYS A 110 -8.25 -15.53 -19.83
C LYS A 110 -8.54 -14.84 -21.15
N ASP A 111 -8.54 -13.51 -21.16
CA ASP A 111 -8.76 -12.74 -22.39
C ASP A 111 -7.57 -12.92 -23.36
N THR A 112 -6.35 -12.93 -22.82
CA THR A 112 -5.13 -13.16 -23.60
C THR A 112 -5.08 -14.59 -24.17
N SER A 113 -5.47 -15.62 -23.40
CA SER A 113 -5.50 -17.00 -23.89
C SER A 113 -6.53 -17.21 -24.99
N LYS A 114 -7.72 -16.62 -24.84
CA LYS A 114 -8.75 -16.66 -25.90
C LYS A 114 -8.33 -15.92 -27.17
N SER A 115 -7.54 -14.86 -27.05
CA SER A 115 -7.02 -14.12 -28.20
C SER A 115 -6.05 -14.97 -29.04
N LEU A 116 -5.30 -15.86 -28.39
CA LEU A 116 -4.34 -16.77 -29.02
C LEU A 116 -5.01 -18.00 -29.65
N GLU A 117 -6.16 -18.44 -29.13
CA GLU A 117 -6.94 -19.56 -29.69
C GLU A 117 -7.75 -19.17 -30.95
N ASN A 118 -7.92 -17.87 -31.22
CA ASN A 118 -8.66 -17.35 -32.38
C ASN A 118 -7.74 -16.92 -33.55
N ILE A 119 -6.48 -17.36 -33.56
CA ILE A 119 -5.51 -17.24 -34.65
C ILE A 119 -5.19 -18.64 -35.16
#